data_AF-A0A150XLZ3-F1
#
_entry.id   AF-A0A150XLZ3-F1
#
_cell.length_a   1.000
_cell.length_b   1.000
_cell.length_c   1.000
_cell.angle_alpha   90.00
_cell.angle_beta   90.00
_cell.angle_gamma   90.00
#
_symmetry.space_group_name_H-M   'P 1'
#
loop_
_entity.id
_entity.type
_entity.pdbx_description
1 polymer ?
#
loop_
_entity_poly.entity_id
_entity_poly.type
_entity_poly.pdbx_seq_one_letter_code
_entity_poly.pdbx_strand_id
1 'polypeptide(L)'
;MKIYISLLLLLIVSNLSFSQESIFHNKRSNTLLDFKVITDYYERVNNQDGSDSGVNIYASTNGYLVLIESGEKTRKIADEKLSWLNMIFKSVNITQKASDLFEHEVLINTDDGKYWLPIQKQLYGFWEKEMKLNKQALIFIRAFGSTDDEKENRFLFTINSFSGNFYDGLWEEAIKSYDVKDDVNANNIVKKLIELDPKDGRNYAMYGYHYYDKGYPDNRPLLQKADSLFSIAEKLSPDYSYGHYQRSLVKFQLGEYIKAWEALDKARNLGETNIEGYILERFEAKLPYAEYLKVKK
;
A
#
# COMPACT_ATOMS: atom_id res chain seq x y z
N MET A 1 43.96 -49.89 -5.48
CA MET A 1 44.18 -49.50 -4.06
C MET A 1 43.93 -48.00 -3.94
N LYS A 2 42.86 -47.66 -3.21
CA LYS A 2 42.36 -46.33 -2.76
C LYS A 2 42.27 -45.20 -3.80
N ILE A 3 41.10 -45.15 -4.44
CA ILE A 3 40.49 -43.97 -5.06
C ILE A 3 40.19 -42.97 -3.92
N TYR A 4 40.86 -41.83 -3.90
CA TYR A 4 40.47 -40.73 -3.02
C TYR A 4 39.35 -39.95 -3.70
N ILE A 5 38.12 -40.31 -3.35
CA ILE A 5 36.93 -39.50 -3.55
C ILE A 5 37.13 -38.25 -2.70
N SER A 6 37.51 -37.13 -3.31
CA SER A 6 37.40 -35.83 -2.66
C SER A 6 35.91 -35.54 -2.53
N LEU A 7 35.36 -35.87 -1.37
CA LEU A 7 34.04 -35.48 -0.94
C LEU A 7 34.03 -33.95 -0.88
N LEU A 8 33.48 -33.32 -1.91
CA LEU A 8 33.14 -31.91 -1.88
C LEU A 8 32.08 -31.78 -0.78
N LEU A 9 32.50 -31.37 0.42
CA LEU A 9 31.59 -30.99 1.48
C LEU A 9 30.75 -29.84 0.92
N LEU A 10 29.53 -30.13 0.48
CA LEU A 10 28.48 -29.14 0.40
C LEU A 10 28.29 -28.62 1.83
N LEU A 11 29.00 -27.54 2.16
CA LEU A 11 28.49 -26.58 3.12
C LEU A 11 27.14 -26.15 2.57
N ILE A 12 26.09 -26.81 3.05
CA ILE A 12 24.76 -26.24 3.10
C ILE A 12 24.91 -25.03 4.01
N VAL A 13 25.37 -23.92 3.42
CA VAL A 13 25.14 -22.61 3.97
C VAL A 13 23.64 -22.46 3.82
N SER A 14 22.92 -22.86 4.86
CA SER A 14 21.61 -22.31 5.13
C SER A 14 21.82 -20.81 5.25
N ASN A 15 21.74 -20.11 4.12
CA ASN A 15 21.38 -18.70 4.07
C ASN A 15 19.91 -18.61 4.51
N LEU A 16 19.65 -19.00 5.76
CA LEU A 16 18.69 -18.30 6.59
C LEU A 16 19.36 -16.97 6.92
N SER A 17 19.39 -16.10 5.91
CA SER A 17 19.65 -14.69 6.08
C SER A 17 18.43 -14.09 6.79
N PHE A 18 18.22 -14.46 8.05
CA PHE A 18 17.44 -13.65 8.98
C PHE A 18 18.31 -12.45 9.35
N SER A 19 18.41 -11.52 8.41
CA SER A 19 19.13 -10.27 8.52
C SER A 19 18.16 -9.16 8.18
N GLN A 20 17.51 -8.61 9.22
CA GLN A 20 16.85 -7.30 9.19
C GLN A 20 15.90 -7.04 8.01
N GLU A 21 14.76 -7.72 7.94
CA GLU A 21 13.55 -7.00 7.51
C GLU A 21 12.92 -6.42 8.76
N SER A 22 13.43 -5.26 9.21
CA SER A 22 12.69 -4.44 10.16
C SER A 22 11.34 -4.18 9.51
N ILE A 23 10.25 -4.68 10.11
CA ILE A 23 8.89 -4.28 9.72
C ILE A 23 8.91 -2.75 9.76
N PHE A 24 8.93 -2.14 8.56
CA PHE A 24 9.34 -0.76 8.36
C PHE A 24 8.36 0.16 9.08
N HIS A 25 8.85 0.82 10.13
CA HIS A 25 8.18 1.96 10.74
C HIS A 25 8.35 3.16 9.81
N ASN A 26 7.31 3.50 9.04
CA ASN A 26 7.30 4.79 8.38
C ASN A 26 6.60 5.81 9.29
N LYS A 27 7.38 6.71 9.91
CA LYS A 27 6.84 7.88 10.63
C LYS A 27 6.23 8.92 9.69
N ARG A 28 6.32 8.72 8.35
CA ARG A 28 5.93 9.68 7.31
C ARG A 28 4.74 9.24 6.45
N SER A 29 4.31 7.98 6.47
CA SER A 29 3.18 7.46 5.67
C SER A 29 2.46 6.31 6.38
N ASN A 30 1.26 5.95 5.92
CA ASN A 30 0.53 4.79 6.44
C ASN A 30 0.98 3.52 5.69
N THR A 31 1.38 2.48 6.42
CA THR A 31 1.84 1.22 5.82
C THR A 31 0.72 0.20 5.74
N LEU A 32 0.50 -0.41 4.58
CA LEU A 32 -0.44 -1.53 4.44
C LEU A 32 0.10 -2.79 5.12
N LEU A 33 -0.64 -3.27 6.12
CA LEU A 33 -0.36 -4.52 6.83
C LEU A 33 -1.67 -5.21 7.21
N ASP A 34 -1.62 -6.54 7.29
CA ASP A 34 -2.67 -7.32 7.93
C ASP A 34 -2.72 -6.99 9.43
N PHE A 35 -3.91 -7.00 10.03
CA PHE A 35 -4.09 -6.56 11.42
C PHE A 35 -3.33 -7.48 12.38
N LYS A 36 -3.27 -8.79 12.09
CA LYS A 36 -2.51 -9.75 12.89
C LYS A 36 -1.01 -9.42 12.94
N VAL A 37 -0.44 -8.94 11.83
CA VAL A 37 0.99 -8.56 11.82
C VAL A 37 1.24 -7.39 12.76
N ILE A 38 0.30 -6.45 12.82
CA ILE A 38 0.35 -5.28 13.72
C ILE A 38 0.21 -5.73 15.17
N THR A 39 -0.79 -6.55 15.50
CA THR A 39 -1.00 -7.01 16.88
C THR A 39 0.17 -7.88 17.35
N ASP A 40 0.62 -8.86 16.55
CA ASP A 40 1.78 -9.70 16.89
C ASP A 40 3.05 -8.88 17.12
N TYR A 41 3.25 -7.78 16.37
CA TYR A 41 4.36 -6.87 16.61
C TYR A 41 4.26 -6.23 18.01
N TYR A 42 3.11 -5.65 18.34
CA TYR A 42 2.92 -4.97 19.62
C TYR A 42 2.87 -5.92 20.81
N GLU A 43 2.42 -7.16 20.63
CA GLU A 43 2.56 -8.23 21.63
C GLU A 43 4.01 -8.50 21.99
N ARG A 44 4.90 -8.58 20.99
CA ARG A 44 6.33 -8.78 21.24
C ARG A 44 6.94 -7.58 21.95
N VAL A 45 6.57 -6.36 21.57
CA VAL A 45 7.02 -5.13 22.23
C VAL A 45 6.60 -5.11 23.71
N ASN A 46 5.32 -5.35 23.99
CA ASN A 46 4.78 -5.38 25.35
C ASN A 46 5.49 -6.42 26.24
N ASN A 47 5.76 -7.61 25.70
CA ASN A 47 6.42 -8.69 26.46
C ASN A 47 7.91 -8.42 26.75
N GLN A 48 8.56 -7.53 25.99
CA GLN A 48 9.96 -7.17 26.20
C GLN A 48 10.13 -6.07 27.25
N ASP A 49 9.15 -5.17 27.37
CA ASP A 49 9.25 -4.02 28.28
C ASP A 49 9.08 -4.40 29.76
N GLY A 50 8.57 -5.60 30.06
CA GLY A 50 8.51 -6.14 31.44
C GLY A 50 7.71 -5.27 32.41
N SER A 51 6.84 -4.41 31.89
CA SER A 51 6.07 -3.43 32.65
C SER A 51 4.91 -4.11 33.39
N ASP A 52 4.97 -4.11 34.73
CA ASP A 52 3.84 -4.46 35.61
C ASP A 52 2.75 -3.37 35.65
N SER A 53 2.97 -2.23 34.97
CA SER A 53 1.91 -1.25 34.78
C SER A 53 0.96 -1.80 33.72
N GLY A 54 -0.31 -2.07 34.06
CA GLY A 54 -1.33 -2.64 33.18
C GLY A 54 -1.68 -1.82 31.93
N VAL A 55 -0.82 -0.86 31.54
CA VAL A 55 -0.90 -0.03 30.33
C VAL A 55 0.48 0.11 29.71
N ASN A 56 0.61 -0.31 28.45
CA ASN A 56 1.80 -0.09 27.64
C ASN A 56 1.63 1.17 26.77
N ILE A 57 2.66 2.01 26.69
CA ILE A 57 2.66 3.24 25.89
C ILE A 57 3.68 3.11 24.75
N TYR A 58 3.26 3.40 23.52
CA TYR A 58 4.14 3.33 22.36
C TYR A 58 4.74 4.70 22.05
N ALA A 59 6.08 4.81 22.16
CA ALA A 59 6.82 6.05 21.96
C ALA A 59 6.72 6.62 20.52
N SER A 60 6.26 5.82 19.55
CA SER A 60 5.99 6.23 18.18
C SER A 60 4.57 5.88 17.76
N THR A 61 3.83 6.87 17.28
CA THR A 61 2.48 6.72 16.72
C THR A 61 2.55 6.23 15.29
N ASN A 62 2.84 4.95 15.11
CA ASN A 62 2.90 4.35 13.77
C ASN A 62 1.52 4.40 13.10
N GLY A 63 1.52 4.72 11.82
CA GLY A 63 0.33 4.73 10.98
C GLY A 63 0.23 3.48 10.14
N TYR A 64 -0.93 2.82 10.18
CA TYR A 64 -1.17 1.62 9.37
C TYR A 64 -2.43 1.76 8.53
N LEU A 65 -2.39 1.18 7.33
CA LEU A 65 -3.55 0.92 6.48
C LEU A 65 -3.96 -0.53 6.71
N VAL A 66 -5.24 -0.78 6.98
CA VAL A 66 -5.74 -2.12 7.24
C VAL A 66 -7.05 -2.33 6.50
N LEU A 67 -7.16 -3.48 5.82
CA LEU A 67 -8.43 -3.94 5.29
C LEU A 67 -9.21 -4.67 6.39
N ILE A 68 -10.45 -4.25 6.60
CA ILE A 68 -11.33 -4.80 7.64
C ILE A 68 -12.71 -5.05 7.07
N GLU A 69 -13.52 -5.79 7.82
CA GLU A 69 -14.96 -5.84 7.66
C GLU A 69 -15.64 -5.12 8.83
N SER A 70 -16.67 -4.32 8.55
CA SER A 70 -17.44 -3.66 9.60
C SER A 70 -18.27 -4.68 10.39
N GLY A 71 -18.21 -4.60 11.72
CA GLY A 71 -19.12 -5.31 12.61
C GLY A 71 -20.47 -4.60 12.79
N GLU A 72 -20.67 -3.44 12.16
CA GLU A 72 -21.83 -2.51 12.24
C GLU A 72 -22.16 -1.94 13.62
N LYS A 73 -21.78 -2.63 14.69
CA LYS A 73 -22.04 -2.20 16.06
C LYS A 73 -21.13 -1.05 16.44
N THR A 74 -21.70 -0.10 17.17
CA THR A 74 -21.00 1.03 17.76
C THR A 74 -21.32 1.10 19.27
N ARG A 75 -20.47 1.75 20.04
CA ARG A 75 -20.70 2.03 21.46
C ARG A 75 -19.95 3.27 21.90
N LYS A 76 -20.36 3.86 23.02
CA LYS A 76 -19.58 4.94 23.67
C LYS A 76 -18.27 4.37 24.20
N ILE A 77 -17.17 5.12 24.06
CA ILE A 77 -15.87 4.75 24.66
C ILE A 77 -15.99 4.77 26.18
N ALA A 78 -15.43 3.77 26.86
CA ALA A 78 -15.34 3.75 28.31
C ALA A 78 -14.49 4.92 28.83
N ASP A 79 -14.90 5.55 29.93
CA ASP A 79 -14.19 6.69 30.52
C ASP A 79 -12.73 6.35 30.87
N GLU A 80 -12.49 5.10 31.27
CA GLU A 80 -11.15 4.58 31.56
C GLU A 80 -10.25 4.60 30.31
N LYS A 81 -10.77 4.15 29.16
CA LYS A 81 -10.05 4.19 27.88
C LYS A 81 -9.75 5.60 27.41
N LEU A 82 -10.68 6.54 27.60
CA LEU A 82 -10.40 7.96 27.37
C LEU A 82 -9.33 8.50 28.32
N SER A 83 -9.28 8.04 29.58
CA SER A 83 -8.25 8.41 30.54
C SER A 83 -6.85 7.95 30.09
N TRP A 84 -6.71 6.68 29.66
CA TRP A 84 -5.45 6.17 29.13
C TRP A 84 -4.99 6.92 27.88
N LEU A 85 -5.89 7.17 26.93
CA LEU A 85 -5.57 7.96 25.72
C LEU A 85 -5.12 9.39 26.09
N ASN A 86 -5.78 10.04 27.06
CA ASN A 86 -5.37 11.35 27.56
C ASN A 86 -3.97 11.33 28.20
N MET A 87 -3.65 10.29 28.96
CA MET A 87 -2.32 10.10 29.56
C MET A 87 -1.25 9.97 28.47
N ILE A 88 -1.50 9.15 27.45
CA ILE A 88 -0.59 8.96 26.32
C ILE A 88 -0.42 10.25 25.52
N PHE A 89 -1.52 10.96 25.23
CA PHE A 89 -1.45 12.22 24.48
C PHE A 89 -0.57 13.23 25.18
N LYS A 90 -0.69 13.36 26.51
CA LYS A 90 0.21 14.20 27.31
C LYS A 90 1.66 13.74 27.22
N SER A 91 1.95 12.44 27.26
CA SER A 91 3.32 11.93 27.20
C SER A 91 3.98 12.15 25.83
N VAL A 92 3.18 12.26 24.76
CA VAL A 92 3.67 12.55 23.39
C VAL A 92 3.43 14.01 22.95
N ASN A 93 3.19 14.93 23.90
CA ASN A 93 2.97 16.36 23.66
C ASN A 93 1.79 16.70 22.72
N ILE A 94 0.77 15.85 22.66
CA ILE A 94 -0.52 16.17 22.04
C ILE A 94 -1.35 16.96 23.07
N THR A 95 -1.68 18.21 22.73
CA THR A 95 -2.35 19.14 23.65
C THR A 95 -3.86 18.98 23.72
N GLN A 96 -4.47 18.31 22.73
CA GLN A 96 -5.91 18.05 22.65
C GLN A 96 -6.29 16.91 23.59
N LYS A 97 -7.48 16.98 24.20
CA LYS A 97 -7.97 15.85 25.00
C LYS A 97 -8.50 14.76 24.08
N ALA A 98 -8.31 13.51 24.48
CA ALA A 98 -8.85 12.35 23.77
C ALA A 98 -10.37 12.45 23.61
N SER A 99 -11.08 12.98 24.61
CA SER A 99 -12.53 13.20 24.59
C SER A 99 -13.00 14.25 23.58
N ASP A 100 -12.10 15.13 23.13
CA ASP A 100 -12.40 16.14 22.10
C ASP A 100 -12.33 15.50 20.70
N LEU A 101 -11.52 14.46 20.56
CA LEU A 101 -11.26 13.77 19.29
C LEU A 101 -12.06 12.50 19.09
N PHE A 102 -12.38 11.79 20.18
CA PHE A 102 -13.01 10.48 20.17
C PHE A 102 -14.18 10.43 21.16
N GLU A 103 -15.24 9.73 20.78
CA GLU A 103 -16.43 9.55 21.62
C GLU A 103 -17.02 8.14 21.50
N HIS A 104 -16.95 7.57 20.31
CA HIS A 104 -17.47 6.25 20.00
C HIS A 104 -16.36 5.30 19.57
N GLU A 105 -16.59 4.02 19.83
CA GLU A 105 -15.86 2.90 19.25
C GLU A 105 -16.75 2.19 18.23
N VAL A 106 -16.12 1.63 17.21
CA VAL A 106 -16.77 0.79 16.22
C VAL A 106 -16.21 -0.62 16.32
N LEU A 107 -17.07 -1.61 16.17
CA LEU A 107 -16.66 -3.01 16.09
C LEU A 107 -16.14 -3.28 14.69
N ILE A 108 -14.90 -3.77 14.59
CA ILE A 108 -14.30 -4.24 13.35
C ILE A 108 -14.00 -5.73 13.44
N ASN A 109 -14.16 -6.43 12.32
CA ASN A 109 -13.69 -7.78 12.13
C ASN A 109 -12.40 -7.72 11.29
N THR A 110 -11.35 -8.39 11.78
CA THR A 110 -10.03 -8.44 11.16
C THR A 110 -9.59 -9.90 11.00
N ASP A 111 -8.44 -10.11 10.37
CA ASP A 111 -7.78 -11.41 10.25
C ASP A 111 -7.29 -11.98 11.60
N ASP A 112 -7.22 -11.16 12.65
CA ASP A 112 -6.84 -11.57 14.01
C ASP A 112 -8.05 -11.69 14.96
N GLY A 113 -9.25 -11.30 14.52
CA GLY A 113 -10.47 -11.39 15.31
C GLY A 113 -11.23 -10.06 15.39
N LYS A 114 -11.98 -9.89 16.46
CA LYS A 114 -12.86 -8.73 16.65
C LYS A 114 -12.23 -7.72 17.57
N TYR A 115 -12.39 -6.44 17.24
CA TYR A 115 -11.82 -5.35 18.01
C TYR A 115 -12.76 -4.15 18.08
N TRP A 116 -12.79 -3.51 19.25
CA TRP A 116 -13.45 -2.23 19.45
C TRP A 116 -12.42 -1.11 19.38
N LEU A 117 -12.44 -0.34 18.29
CA LEU A 117 -11.51 0.76 18.08
C LEU A 117 -12.21 2.11 18.18
N PRO A 118 -11.69 3.06 18.97
CA PRO A 118 -12.11 4.46 18.92
C PRO A 118 -12.02 5.02 17.50
N ILE A 119 -13.06 5.72 17.06
CA ILE A 119 -13.10 6.42 15.76
C ILE A 119 -13.20 7.92 15.97
N GLN A 120 -12.49 8.70 15.15
CA GLN A 120 -12.57 10.16 15.22
C GLN A 120 -14.02 10.64 15.08
N LYS A 121 -14.41 11.62 15.92
CA LYS A 121 -15.79 12.14 15.95
C LYS A 121 -16.28 12.61 14.59
N GLN A 122 -15.42 13.25 13.79
CA GLN A 122 -15.79 13.76 12.46
C GLN A 122 -16.15 12.63 11.48
N LEU A 123 -15.62 11.42 11.69
CA LEU A 123 -15.82 10.27 10.82
C LEU A 123 -17.04 9.44 11.22
N TYR A 124 -17.45 9.50 12.49
CA TYR A 124 -18.49 8.64 13.06
C TYR A 124 -19.81 8.68 12.28
N GLY A 125 -20.30 9.88 11.95
CA GLY A 125 -21.55 10.04 11.20
C GLY A 125 -21.49 9.49 9.77
N PHE A 126 -20.30 9.44 9.15
CA PHE A 126 -20.11 8.79 7.85
C PHE A 126 -20.04 7.27 8.02
N TRP A 127 -19.34 6.79 9.05
CA TRP A 127 -19.25 5.37 9.37
C TRP A 127 -20.63 4.74 9.55
N GLU A 128 -21.51 5.34 10.37
CA GLU A 128 -22.87 4.80 10.61
C GLU A 128 -23.70 4.70 9.33
N LYS A 129 -23.53 5.66 8.42
CA LYS A 129 -24.24 5.69 7.14
C LYS A 129 -23.71 4.63 6.18
N GLU A 130 -22.38 4.51 6.09
CA GLU A 130 -21.73 3.77 5.03
C GLU A 130 -21.38 2.32 5.40
N MET A 131 -21.05 2.04 6.66
CA MET A 131 -20.38 0.81 7.10
C MET A 131 -21.34 -0.21 7.72
N LYS A 132 -22.10 -0.90 6.86
CA LYS A 132 -23.00 -2.00 7.23
C LYS A 132 -22.26 -3.30 7.53
N LEU A 133 -22.94 -4.25 8.17
CA LEU A 133 -22.35 -5.53 8.58
C LEU A 133 -21.63 -6.23 7.42
N ASN A 134 -20.41 -6.67 7.68
CA ASN A 134 -19.49 -7.35 6.75
C ASN A 134 -19.09 -6.51 5.53
N LYS A 135 -19.44 -5.22 5.48
CA LYS A 135 -18.93 -4.34 4.44
C LYS A 135 -17.43 -4.12 4.67
N GLN A 136 -16.65 -4.34 3.62
CA GLN A 136 -15.22 -4.11 3.64
C GLN A 136 -14.90 -2.61 3.62
N ALA A 137 -13.85 -2.22 4.34
CA ALA A 137 -13.28 -0.88 4.32
C ALA A 137 -11.76 -0.91 4.46
N LEU A 138 -11.13 0.15 3.95
CA LEU A 138 -9.74 0.46 4.27
C LEU A 138 -9.74 1.46 5.42
N ILE A 139 -9.19 1.09 6.57
CA ILE A 139 -9.07 1.98 7.74
C ILE A 139 -7.63 2.42 7.94
N PHE A 140 -7.48 3.63 8.49
CA PHE A 140 -6.20 4.24 8.81
C PHE A 140 -6.08 4.28 10.32
N ILE A 141 -5.23 3.43 10.89
CA ILE A 141 -5.09 3.34 12.34
C ILE A 141 -3.83 4.05 12.84
N ARG A 142 -3.89 4.53 14.08
CA ARG A 142 -2.73 4.97 14.87
C ARG A 142 -2.62 4.11 16.11
N ALA A 143 -1.43 3.57 16.36
CA ALA A 143 -1.16 2.77 17.54
C ALA A 143 -0.57 3.63 18.66
N PHE A 144 -1.27 3.72 19.79
CA PHE A 144 -0.83 4.51 20.95
C PHE A 144 -0.36 3.66 22.12
N GLY A 145 -0.92 2.47 22.30
CA GLY A 145 -0.62 1.64 23.45
C GLY A 145 -1.49 0.37 23.50
N SER A 146 -1.42 -0.30 24.63
CA SER A 146 -2.34 -1.38 24.98
C SER A 146 -2.57 -1.46 26.50
N THR A 147 -3.55 -2.23 26.93
CA THR A 147 -3.85 -2.53 28.33
C THR A 147 -3.82 -4.04 28.58
N ASP A 148 -4.00 -4.45 29.84
CA ASP A 148 -4.19 -5.84 30.28
C ASP A 148 -5.63 -6.37 30.11
N ASP A 149 -6.49 -5.61 29.42
CA ASP A 149 -7.88 -5.97 29.12
C ASP A 149 -7.97 -7.16 28.15
N GLU A 150 -9.20 -7.62 27.91
CA GLU A 150 -9.50 -8.67 26.94
C GLU A 150 -9.04 -8.30 25.52
N LYS A 151 -8.77 -9.34 24.73
CA LYS A 151 -8.26 -9.21 23.35
C LYS A 151 -9.02 -8.16 22.52
N GLU A 152 -10.35 -8.12 22.59
CA GLU A 152 -11.14 -7.20 21.77
C GLU A 152 -10.96 -5.72 22.13
N ASN A 153 -10.53 -5.41 23.36
CA ASN A 153 -10.50 -4.05 23.92
C ASN A 153 -9.12 -3.53 24.25
N ARG A 154 -8.14 -4.44 24.41
CA ARG A 154 -6.80 -4.13 24.92
C ARG A 154 -6.01 -3.14 24.09
N PHE A 155 -6.19 -3.09 22.77
CA PHE A 155 -5.38 -2.20 21.95
C PHE A 155 -5.95 -0.78 21.96
N LEU A 156 -5.10 0.18 22.30
CA LEU A 156 -5.40 1.61 22.22
C LEU A 156 -5.08 2.11 20.80
N PHE A 157 -5.63 1.43 19.80
CA PHE A 157 -5.53 1.84 18.40
C PHE A 157 -6.73 2.70 18.04
N THR A 158 -6.51 3.79 17.31
CA THR A 158 -7.60 4.69 16.90
C THR A 158 -7.74 4.71 15.39
N ILE A 159 -8.97 4.82 14.89
CA ILE A 159 -9.30 5.03 13.49
C ILE A 159 -9.31 6.53 13.20
N ASN A 160 -8.37 6.97 12.36
CA ASN A 160 -8.13 8.38 12.05
C ASN A 160 -8.60 8.77 10.64
N SER A 161 -8.90 7.79 9.81
CA SER A 161 -9.53 7.95 8.49
C SER A 161 -10.04 6.58 8.05
N PHE A 162 -10.96 6.55 7.08
CA PHE A 162 -11.35 5.32 6.41
C PHE A 162 -11.83 5.62 4.98
N SER A 163 -11.78 4.61 4.12
CA SER A 163 -12.47 4.58 2.83
C SER A 163 -13.45 3.42 2.79
N GLY A 164 -14.73 3.74 2.62
CA GLY A 164 -15.80 2.75 2.41
C GLY A 164 -15.74 2.09 1.04
N ASN A 165 -15.03 2.69 0.07
CA ASN A 165 -14.60 2.05 -1.17
C ASN A 165 -13.12 1.70 -1.03
N PHE A 166 -12.85 0.59 -0.34
CA PHE A 166 -11.50 0.21 0.03
C PHE A 166 -10.58 0.03 -1.18
N TYR A 167 -11.12 -0.40 -2.33
CA TYR A 167 -10.34 -0.66 -3.53
C TYR A 167 -9.78 0.63 -4.12
N ASP A 168 -10.62 1.66 -4.30
CA ASP A 168 -10.17 2.97 -4.76
C ASP A 168 -9.24 3.62 -3.72
N GLY A 169 -9.52 3.43 -2.43
CA GLY A 169 -8.64 3.88 -1.35
C GLY A 169 -7.23 3.28 -1.43
N LEU A 170 -7.12 1.98 -1.70
CA LEU A 170 -5.83 1.32 -1.92
C LEU A 170 -5.12 1.89 -3.16
N TRP A 171 -5.85 2.10 -4.25
CA TRP A 171 -5.33 2.71 -5.47
C TRP A 171 -4.70 4.08 -5.21
N GLU A 172 -5.41 4.95 -4.49
CA GLU A 172 -4.91 6.28 -4.13
C GLU A 172 -3.67 6.21 -3.23
N GLU A 173 -3.66 5.32 -2.23
CA GLU A 173 -2.52 5.17 -1.32
C GLU A 173 -1.30 4.56 -2.01
N ALA A 174 -1.48 3.70 -3.02
CA ALA A 174 -0.37 3.20 -3.85
C ALA A 174 0.29 4.34 -4.63
N ILE A 175 -0.51 5.20 -5.28
CA ILE A 175 -0.02 6.36 -6.02
C ILE A 175 0.72 7.31 -5.07
N LYS A 176 0.10 7.70 -3.95
CA LYS A 176 0.74 8.57 -2.95
C LYS A 176 2.05 7.98 -2.44
N SER A 177 2.12 6.67 -2.24
CA SER A 177 3.33 5.98 -1.78
C SER A 177 4.44 6.05 -2.84
N TYR A 178 4.13 5.85 -4.13
CA TYR A 178 5.11 6.05 -5.21
C TYR A 178 5.56 7.52 -5.33
N ASP A 179 4.66 8.49 -5.15
CA ASP A 179 4.98 9.92 -5.22
C ASP A 179 6.00 10.33 -4.15
N VAL A 180 5.87 9.79 -2.93
CA VAL A 180 6.84 10.01 -1.84
C VAL A 180 8.04 9.05 -1.87
N LYS A 181 8.18 8.28 -2.96
CA LYS A 181 9.25 7.29 -3.19
C LYS A 181 9.31 6.19 -2.12
N ASP A 182 8.19 5.85 -1.50
CA ASP A 182 8.02 4.68 -0.64
C ASP A 182 7.64 3.45 -1.50
N ASP A 183 8.62 2.96 -2.26
CA ASP A 183 8.42 1.84 -3.19
C ASP A 183 8.01 0.55 -2.48
N VAL A 184 8.42 0.35 -1.22
CA VAL A 184 8.11 -0.86 -0.46
C VAL A 184 6.61 -0.89 -0.16
N ASN A 185 6.07 0.18 0.42
CA ASN A 185 4.64 0.25 0.71
C ASN A 185 3.81 0.24 -0.57
N ALA A 186 4.19 1.05 -1.57
CA ALA A 186 3.48 1.12 -2.84
C ALA A 186 3.39 -0.26 -3.51
N ASN A 187 4.51 -0.99 -3.59
CA ASN A 187 4.52 -2.33 -4.19
C ASN A 187 3.70 -3.34 -3.38
N ASN A 188 3.65 -3.23 -2.05
CA ASN A 188 2.78 -4.09 -1.23
C ASN A 188 1.30 -3.80 -1.51
N ILE A 189 0.92 -2.53 -1.62
CA ILE A 189 -0.45 -2.14 -1.97
C ILE A 189 -0.82 -2.62 -3.38
N VAL A 190 0.05 -2.42 -4.36
CA VAL A 190 -0.18 -2.88 -5.75
C VAL A 190 -0.34 -4.40 -5.82
N LYS A 191 0.50 -5.17 -5.11
CA LYS A 191 0.33 -6.62 -5.03
C LYS A 191 -1.02 -6.98 -4.43
N LYS A 192 -1.43 -6.29 -3.36
CA LYS A 192 -2.74 -6.50 -2.75
C LYS A 192 -3.89 -6.20 -3.71
N LEU A 193 -3.80 -5.11 -4.48
CA LEU A 193 -4.77 -4.76 -5.52
C LEU A 193 -4.88 -5.87 -6.59
N ILE A 194 -3.73 -6.43 -7.03
CA ILE A 194 -3.69 -7.56 -7.98
C ILE A 194 -4.28 -8.83 -7.36
N GLU A 195 -4.04 -9.10 -6.07
CA GLU A 195 -4.67 -10.23 -5.38
C GLU A 195 -6.19 -10.08 -5.29
N LEU A 196 -6.67 -8.88 -4.98
CA LEU A 196 -8.09 -8.55 -4.82
C LEU A 196 -8.83 -8.60 -6.16
N ASP A 197 -8.22 -8.05 -7.22
CA ASP A 197 -8.74 -8.16 -8.57
C ASP A 197 -7.61 -8.39 -9.59
N PRO A 198 -7.32 -9.66 -9.92
CA PRO A 198 -6.29 -10.02 -10.90
C PRO A 198 -6.70 -9.72 -12.36
N LYS A 199 -7.95 -9.27 -12.59
CA LYS A 199 -8.44 -8.90 -13.92
C LYS A 199 -8.40 -7.39 -14.15
N ASP A 200 -8.11 -6.59 -13.14
CA ASP A 200 -7.91 -5.15 -13.32
C ASP A 200 -6.51 -4.88 -13.90
N GLY A 201 -6.47 -4.65 -15.21
CA GLY A 201 -5.25 -4.33 -15.95
C GLY A 201 -4.59 -3.03 -15.50
N ARG A 202 -5.34 -2.11 -14.87
CA ARG A 202 -4.79 -0.85 -14.34
C ARG A 202 -3.72 -1.14 -13.28
N ASN A 203 -3.89 -2.18 -12.46
CA ASN A 203 -2.92 -2.52 -11.41
C ASN A 203 -1.56 -2.92 -12.00
N TYR A 204 -1.59 -3.70 -13.07
CA TYR A 204 -0.40 -4.09 -13.82
C TYR A 204 0.25 -2.90 -14.52
N ALA A 205 -0.54 -1.95 -15.04
CA ALA A 205 -0.02 -0.72 -15.61
C ALA A 205 0.68 0.15 -14.54
N MET A 206 0.08 0.30 -13.34
CA MET A 206 0.73 1.00 -12.22
C MET A 206 2.06 0.32 -11.86
N TYR A 207 2.09 -1.01 -11.78
CA TYR A 207 3.31 -1.74 -11.47
C TYR A 207 4.35 -1.63 -12.59
N GLY A 208 3.91 -1.66 -13.84
CA GLY A 208 4.75 -1.47 -15.03
C GLY A 208 5.41 -0.10 -15.03
N TYR A 209 4.66 0.94 -14.66
CA TYR A 209 5.19 2.31 -14.57
C TYR A 209 6.28 2.44 -13.49
N HIS A 210 6.12 1.78 -12.34
CA HIS A 210 7.20 1.71 -11.33
C HIS A 210 8.50 1.14 -11.92
N TYR A 211 8.43 0.04 -12.67
CA TYR A 211 9.61 -0.54 -13.32
C TYR A 211 10.17 0.34 -14.44
N TYR A 212 9.34 1.11 -15.13
CA TYR A 212 9.78 2.12 -16.07
C TYR A 212 10.55 3.25 -15.36
N ASP A 213 10.03 3.82 -14.26
CA ASP A 213 10.68 4.88 -13.47
C ASP A 213 12.06 4.42 -12.97
N LYS A 214 12.15 3.20 -12.41
CA LYS A 214 13.43 2.61 -11.98
C LYS A 214 14.35 2.21 -13.14
N GLY A 215 13.75 1.90 -14.29
CA GLY A 215 14.44 1.47 -15.48
C GLY A 215 15.05 2.62 -16.28
N TYR A 216 14.49 3.81 -16.13
CA TYR A 216 14.87 4.99 -16.89
C TYR A 216 16.27 5.49 -16.50
N PRO A 217 17.11 5.93 -17.46
CA PRO A 217 16.86 5.88 -18.90
C PRO A 217 17.19 4.53 -19.56
N ASP A 218 18.19 3.79 -19.06
CA ASP A 218 18.88 2.76 -19.87
C ASP A 218 18.98 1.37 -19.22
N ASN A 219 18.26 1.10 -18.13
CA ASN A 219 18.24 -0.23 -17.50
C ASN A 219 17.25 -1.16 -18.23
N ARG A 220 17.77 -1.78 -19.30
CA ARG A 220 17.01 -2.62 -20.22
C ARG A 220 16.23 -3.77 -19.54
N PRO A 221 16.79 -4.53 -18.57
CA PRO A 221 16.01 -5.54 -17.84
C PRO A 221 14.75 -5.01 -17.15
N LEU A 222 14.83 -3.84 -16.50
CA LEU A 222 13.67 -3.23 -15.84
C LEU A 222 12.66 -2.71 -16.87
N LEU A 223 13.12 -2.12 -17.98
CA LEU A 223 12.25 -1.69 -19.08
C LEU A 223 11.54 -2.88 -19.75
N GLN A 224 12.20 -4.02 -19.92
CA GLN A 224 11.57 -5.25 -20.43
C GLN A 224 10.52 -5.81 -19.45
N LYS A 225 10.79 -5.70 -18.14
CA LYS A 225 9.80 -6.05 -17.11
C LYS A 225 8.60 -5.13 -17.15
N ALA A 226 8.81 -3.82 -17.31
CA ALA A 226 7.74 -2.85 -17.50
C ALA A 226 6.87 -3.19 -18.72
N ASP A 227 7.48 -3.46 -19.88
CA ASP A 227 6.75 -3.82 -21.10
C ASP A 227 5.93 -5.12 -20.95
N SER A 228 6.46 -6.09 -20.22
CA SER A 228 5.74 -7.34 -19.91
C SER A 228 4.49 -7.07 -19.07
N LEU A 229 4.60 -6.20 -18.06
CA LEU A 229 3.46 -5.78 -17.23
C LEU A 229 2.43 -4.98 -18.01
N PHE A 230 2.87 -4.06 -18.88
CA PHE A 230 1.96 -3.32 -19.77
C PHE A 230 1.27 -4.23 -20.79
N SER A 231 1.92 -5.31 -21.23
CA SER A 231 1.30 -6.30 -22.12
C SER A 231 0.19 -7.08 -21.41
N ILE A 232 0.35 -7.35 -20.10
CA ILE A 232 -0.72 -7.90 -19.26
C ILE A 232 -1.84 -6.86 -19.10
N ALA A 233 -1.49 -5.62 -18.77
CA ALA A 233 -2.45 -4.52 -18.60
C ALA A 233 -3.32 -4.31 -19.83
N GLU A 234 -2.73 -4.27 -21.03
CA GLU A 234 -3.47 -4.13 -22.29
C GLU A 234 -4.44 -5.29 -22.53
N LYS A 235 -4.05 -6.52 -22.18
CA LYS A 235 -4.91 -7.69 -22.35
C LYS A 235 -6.14 -7.63 -21.43
N LEU A 236 -5.94 -7.14 -20.21
CA LEU A 236 -6.96 -7.12 -19.16
C LEU A 236 -7.87 -5.88 -19.21
N SER A 237 -7.29 -4.72 -19.53
CA SER A 237 -7.97 -3.42 -19.63
C SER A 237 -7.56 -2.72 -20.93
N PRO A 238 -8.02 -3.21 -22.09
CA PRO A 238 -7.58 -2.71 -23.40
C PRO A 238 -7.97 -1.25 -23.68
N ASP A 239 -8.94 -0.72 -22.93
CA ASP A 239 -9.48 0.64 -23.01
C ASP A 239 -8.83 1.62 -22.02
N TYR A 240 -7.89 1.16 -21.17
CA TYR A 240 -7.17 2.03 -20.26
C TYR A 240 -6.15 2.92 -21.00
N SER A 241 -6.59 4.11 -21.42
CA SER A 241 -5.84 5.07 -22.25
C SER A 241 -4.46 5.39 -21.68
N TYR A 242 -4.38 5.67 -20.38
CA TYR A 242 -3.15 6.06 -19.71
C TYR A 242 -2.11 4.92 -19.70
N GLY A 243 -2.55 3.66 -19.58
CA GLY A 243 -1.67 2.50 -19.67
C GLY A 243 -1.01 2.37 -21.06
N HIS A 244 -1.73 2.70 -22.13
CA HIS A 244 -1.14 2.74 -23.48
C HIS A 244 -0.12 3.85 -23.64
N TYR A 245 -0.40 5.03 -23.08
CA TYR A 245 0.55 6.13 -23.06
C TYR A 245 1.83 5.73 -22.31
N GLN A 246 1.71 5.19 -21.10
CA GLN A 246 2.88 4.75 -20.33
C GLN A 246 3.68 3.66 -21.06
N ARG A 247 3.01 2.71 -21.71
CA ARG A 247 3.68 1.69 -22.53
C ARG A 247 4.42 2.30 -23.72
N SER A 248 3.89 3.36 -24.34
CA SER A 248 4.58 4.06 -25.44
C SER A 248 5.96 4.57 -25.00
N LEU A 249 6.06 5.08 -23.76
CA LEU A 249 7.32 5.55 -23.18
C LEU A 249 8.33 4.41 -23.00
N VAL A 250 7.85 3.24 -22.55
CA VAL A 250 8.68 2.03 -22.41
C VAL A 250 9.20 1.58 -23.77
N LYS A 251 8.32 1.48 -24.78
CA LYS A 251 8.70 1.10 -26.15
C LYS A 251 9.70 2.07 -26.75
N PHE A 252 9.52 3.36 -26.51
CA PHE A 252 10.45 4.39 -26.93
C PHE A 252 11.84 4.17 -26.32
N GLN A 253 11.92 3.91 -25.00
CA GLN A 253 13.19 3.65 -24.33
C GLN A 253 13.85 2.33 -24.71
N LEU A 254 13.08 1.34 -25.12
CA LEU A 254 13.62 0.10 -25.69
C LEU A 254 14.12 0.25 -27.14
N GLY A 255 13.96 1.43 -27.75
CA GLY A 255 14.30 1.71 -29.15
C GLY A 255 13.29 1.16 -30.16
N GLU A 256 12.11 0.72 -29.70
CA GLU A 256 11.04 0.16 -30.53
C GLU A 256 10.12 1.28 -31.05
N TYR A 257 10.67 2.25 -31.79
CA TYR A 257 10.00 3.52 -32.11
C TYR A 257 8.66 3.38 -32.87
N ILE A 258 8.52 2.41 -33.77
CA ILE A 258 7.25 2.16 -34.48
C ILE A 258 6.16 1.74 -33.48
N LYS A 259 6.46 0.78 -32.60
CA LYS A 259 5.53 0.31 -31.57
C LYS A 259 5.25 1.38 -30.51
N ALA A 260 6.21 2.26 -30.26
CA ALA A 260 6.01 3.41 -29.39
C ALA A 260 4.92 4.32 -29.96
N TRP A 261 5.02 4.70 -31.24
CA TRP A 261 3.98 5.47 -31.92
C TRP A 261 2.63 4.75 -31.98
N GLU A 262 2.61 3.44 -32.24
CA GLU A 262 1.36 2.65 -32.22
C GLU A 262 0.65 2.71 -30.87
N ALA A 263 1.40 2.54 -29.77
CA ALA A 263 0.85 2.64 -28.42
C ALA A 263 0.39 4.07 -28.11
N LEU A 264 1.12 5.10 -28.55
CA LEU A 264 0.75 6.50 -28.35
C LEU A 264 -0.52 6.88 -29.13
N ASP A 265 -0.65 6.43 -30.37
CA ASP A 265 -1.87 6.60 -31.17
C ASP A 265 -3.06 5.89 -30.54
N LYS A 266 -2.86 4.68 -30.01
CA LYS A 266 -3.90 3.96 -29.28
C LYS A 266 -4.36 4.74 -28.05
N ALA A 267 -3.43 5.30 -27.27
CA ALA A 267 -3.75 6.14 -26.13
C ALA A 267 -4.60 7.36 -26.54
N ARG A 268 -4.19 8.08 -27.59
CA ARG A 268 -4.92 9.24 -28.14
C ARG A 268 -6.32 8.86 -28.62
N ASN A 269 -6.45 7.74 -29.33
CA ASN A 269 -7.74 7.26 -29.84
C ASN A 269 -8.70 6.87 -28.70
N LEU A 270 -8.16 6.45 -27.55
CA LEU A 270 -8.91 6.18 -26.33
C LEU A 270 -9.15 7.45 -25.48
N GLY A 271 -8.72 8.62 -25.94
CA GLY A 271 -8.98 9.91 -25.30
C GLY A 271 -7.89 10.39 -24.34
N GLU A 272 -6.69 9.82 -24.34
CA GLU A 272 -5.59 10.31 -23.50
C GLU A 272 -5.17 11.72 -23.91
N THR A 273 -5.27 12.67 -22.97
CA THR A 273 -4.87 14.07 -23.17
C THR A 273 -3.58 14.44 -22.45
N ASN A 274 -3.11 13.64 -21.50
CA ASN A 274 -1.91 13.93 -20.69
C ASN A 274 -0.62 13.51 -21.40
N ILE A 275 -0.47 13.92 -22.67
CA ILE A 275 0.72 13.68 -23.46
C ILE A 275 1.53 14.98 -23.49
N GLU A 276 2.64 14.99 -22.75
CA GLU A 276 3.46 16.18 -22.60
C GLU A 276 4.16 16.56 -23.91
N GLY A 277 4.20 17.84 -24.25
CA GLY A 277 4.74 18.32 -25.53
C GLY A 277 6.18 17.89 -25.79
N TYR A 278 7.03 17.90 -24.75
CA TYR A 278 8.43 17.46 -24.88
C TYR A 278 8.56 15.95 -25.16
N ILE A 279 7.57 15.13 -24.77
CA ILE A 279 7.55 13.70 -25.15
C ILE A 279 7.31 13.58 -26.65
N LEU A 280 6.41 14.38 -27.22
CA LEU A 280 6.18 14.41 -28.66
C LEU A 280 7.42 14.85 -29.43
N GLU A 281 8.12 15.88 -28.95
CA GLU A 281 9.39 16.33 -29.55
C GLU A 281 10.44 15.21 -29.56
N ARG A 282 10.55 14.42 -28.47
CA ARG A 282 11.45 13.26 -28.42
C ARG A 282 11.07 12.18 -29.43
N PHE A 283 9.77 11.90 -29.58
CA PHE A 283 9.28 10.92 -30.55
C PHE A 283 9.59 11.37 -31.98
N GLU A 284 9.25 12.60 -32.33
CA GLU A 284 9.52 13.22 -33.64
C GLU A 284 11.02 13.23 -33.98
N ALA A 285 11.88 13.50 -32.99
CA ALA A 285 13.34 13.51 -33.18
C ALA A 285 13.92 12.13 -33.51
N LYS A 286 13.30 11.04 -33.05
CA LYS A 286 13.75 9.66 -33.33
C LYS A 286 13.10 9.04 -34.55
N LEU A 287 11.81 9.28 -34.74
CA LEU A 287 11.04 8.83 -35.88
C LEU A 287 9.94 9.86 -36.14
N PRO A 288 10.09 10.74 -37.13
CA PRO A 288 9.08 11.74 -37.44
C PRO A 288 7.71 11.10 -37.69
N TYR A 289 6.63 11.69 -37.19
CA TYR A 289 5.29 11.11 -37.28
C TYR A 289 4.86 10.88 -38.74
N ALA A 290 5.24 11.79 -39.64
CA ALA A 290 5.01 11.63 -41.08
C ALA A 290 5.70 10.40 -41.68
N GLU A 291 6.88 10.01 -41.18
CA GLU A 291 7.56 8.79 -41.61
C GLU A 291 6.95 7.55 -40.96
N TYR A 292 6.56 7.64 -39.68
CA TYR A 292 5.81 6.59 -38.99
C TYR A 292 4.53 6.22 -39.77
N LEU A 293 3.75 7.20 -40.24
CA LEU A 293 2.53 6.96 -41.01
C LEU A 293 2.77 6.20 -42.33
N LYS A 294 3.97 6.28 -42.93
CA LYS A 294 4.30 5.53 -44.14
C LYS A 294 4.61 4.05 -43.86
N VAL A 295 5.03 3.73 -42.64
CA VAL A 295 5.43 2.37 -42.24
C VAL A 295 4.39 1.63 -41.40
N LYS A 296 3.44 2.37 -40.80
CA LYS A 296 2.25 1.83 -40.13
C LYS A 296 1.31 1.25 -41.19
N LYS A 297 1.44 -0.05 -41.44
CA LYS A 297 0.55 -0.81 -42.33
C LYS A 297 -0.69 -1.28 -41.60
#